data_AF-A0A068Y149-F1
#
_entry.id   AF-A0A068Y149-F1
#
_cell.length_a   1.000
_cell.length_b   1.000
_cell.length_c   1.000
_cell.angle_alpha   90.00
_cell.angle_beta   90.00
_cell.angle_gamma   90.00
#
_symmetry.space_group_name_H-M   'P 1'
#
loop_
_entity.id
_entity.type
_entity.pdbx_description
1 polymer ?
#
loop_
_entity_poly.entity_id
_entity_poly.type
_entity_poly.pdbx_seq_one_letter_code
_entity_poly.pdbx_strand_id
1 'polypeptide(L)'
;MPLLKGGRYAVTRTKKYLDAGRIIFRENVKIMAINTLSKGEISEGAREFIKWHLPPLQYKNPSVQIVTLRDICPTPFIKFYLSDGREFNVDCSFHTADSIQDHIALVCAKTYDTIKREEVENQKIVNPANFGSKYPRQCICEVYGQVPCSSQQGKSKPWEGQEPNLPPMPEEVEKPT
;
A
#
# COMPACT_ATOMS: atom_id res chain seq x y z
N MET A 1 -3.09 -8.86 26.53
CA MET A 1 -2.54 -8.66 25.17
C MET A 1 -3.04 -9.75 24.22
N PRO A 2 -3.75 -9.41 23.12
CA PRO A 2 -4.31 -10.38 22.18
C PRO A 2 -3.27 -11.11 21.30
N LEU A 3 -2.04 -10.58 21.18
CA LEU A 3 -0.96 -11.18 20.38
C LEU A 3 -0.42 -12.49 20.97
N LEU A 4 -0.29 -12.57 22.30
CA LEU A 4 0.25 -13.73 23.02
C LEU A 4 -0.72 -14.92 23.08
N LYS A 5 -2.00 -14.72 22.78
CA LYS A 5 -3.02 -15.79 22.74
C LYS A 5 -2.87 -16.71 21.51
N GLY A 6 -1.95 -16.41 20.57
CA GLY A 6 -1.69 -17.23 19.38
C GLY A 6 -0.87 -18.49 19.63
N GLY A 7 -0.40 -18.72 20.86
CA GLY A 7 0.41 -19.88 21.22
C GLY A 7 1.65 -20.01 20.33
N ARG A 8 1.89 -21.23 19.82
CA ARG A 8 3.06 -21.58 18.99
C ARG A 8 3.13 -20.83 17.66
N TYR A 9 2.04 -20.23 17.20
CA TYR A 9 1.94 -19.55 15.90
C TYR A 9 1.81 -18.03 16.01
N ALA A 10 2.11 -17.44 17.18
CA ALA A 10 2.00 -16.00 17.39
C ALA A 10 2.80 -15.15 16.37
N VAL A 11 3.91 -15.68 15.85
CA VAL A 11 4.74 -15.03 14.81
C VAL A 11 3.92 -14.69 13.56
N THR A 12 2.97 -15.55 13.17
CA THR A 12 2.15 -15.35 11.96
C THR A 12 1.26 -14.10 12.02
N ARG A 13 1.06 -13.54 13.23
CA ARG A 13 0.26 -12.33 13.47
C ARG A 13 1.10 -11.05 13.53
N THR A 14 2.41 -11.13 13.30
CA THR A 14 3.29 -9.97 13.32
C THR A 14 3.30 -9.27 11.96
N LYS A 15 3.32 -7.93 11.95
CA LYS A 15 3.38 -7.15 10.71
C LYS A 15 4.58 -7.55 9.83
N LYS A 16 5.75 -7.77 10.44
CA LYS A 16 6.96 -8.21 9.74
C LYS A 16 6.76 -9.53 8.99
N TYR A 17 6.02 -10.48 9.56
CA TYR A 17 5.72 -11.75 8.90
C TYR A 17 4.73 -11.57 7.74
N LEU A 18 3.67 -10.77 7.96
CA LEU A 18 2.68 -10.47 6.92
C LEU A 18 3.29 -9.72 5.73
N ASP A 19 4.22 -8.80 6.00
CA ASP A 19 4.92 -8.02 4.98
C ASP A 19 5.88 -8.87 4.13
N ALA A 20 6.40 -9.98 4.68
CA ALA A 20 7.30 -10.90 4.00
C ALA A 20 6.61 -11.81 2.96
N GLY A 21 5.27 -11.71 2.82
CA GLY A 21 4.52 -12.42 1.80
C GLY A 21 4.99 -12.07 0.38
N ARG A 22 5.34 -13.10 -0.40
CA ARG A 22 5.88 -12.97 -1.77
C ARG A 22 4.81 -12.84 -2.86
N ILE A 23 3.60 -13.33 -2.59
CA ILE A 23 2.55 -13.45 -3.60
C ILE A 23 1.66 -12.21 -3.57
N ILE A 24 1.55 -11.55 -4.72
CA ILE A 24 0.54 -10.53 -4.99
C ILE A 24 -0.22 -11.01 -6.23
N PHE A 25 -1.50 -11.32 -6.06
CA PHE A 25 -2.35 -11.76 -7.18
C PHE A 25 -2.53 -10.70 -8.26
N ARG A 26 -2.73 -11.18 -9.49
CA ARG A 26 -3.25 -10.38 -10.60
C ARG A 26 -4.67 -9.90 -10.31
N GLU A 27 -5.05 -8.77 -10.90
CA GLU A 27 -6.33 -8.10 -10.64
C GLU A 27 -7.56 -8.91 -11.06
N ASN A 28 -7.36 -9.86 -11.99
CA ASN A 28 -8.41 -10.74 -12.49
C ASN A 28 -8.84 -11.76 -11.44
N VAL A 29 -7.99 -12.12 -10.46
CA VAL A 29 -8.36 -13.10 -9.43
C VAL A 29 -9.29 -12.42 -8.42
N LYS A 30 -10.49 -12.96 -8.23
CA LYS A 30 -11.49 -12.39 -7.29
C LYS A 30 -11.72 -13.25 -6.06
N ILE A 31 -11.82 -14.57 -6.25
CA ILE A 31 -12.12 -15.51 -5.17
C ILE A 31 -11.11 -16.66 -5.21
N MET A 32 -10.62 -17.06 -4.04
CA MET A 32 -9.80 -18.24 -3.84
C MET A 32 -10.52 -19.15 -2.82
N ALA A 33 -10.88 -20.36 -3.24
CA ALA A 33 -11.49 -21.37 -2.39
C ALA A 33 -10.50 -22.50 -2.14
N ILE A 34 -10.14 -22.72 -0.88
CA ILE A 34 -9.20 -23.76 -0.45
C ILE A 34 -10.01 -24.89 0.16
N ASN A 35 -9.94 -26.08 -0.41
CA ASN A 35 -10.55 -27.27 0.15
C ASN A 35 -9.49 -28.18 0.77
N THR A 36 -9.71 -28.60 2.01
CA THR A 36 -8.78 -29.45 2.75
C THR A 36 -9.52 -30.55 3.50
N LEU A 37 -8.81 -31.64 3.76
CA LEU A 37 -9.28 -32.70 4.64
C LEU A 37 -8.71 -32.45 6.04
N SER A 38 -9.50 -32.72 7.08
CA SER A 38 -9.08 -32.56 8.48
C SER A 38 -8.03 -33.61 8.88
N LYS A 39 -8.04 -34.78 8.23
CA LYS A 39 -7.18 -35.93 8.51
C LYS A 39 -6.50 -36.41 7.23
N GLY A 40 -5.41 -37.17 7.38
CA GLY A 40 -4.69 -37.81 6.27
C GLY A 40 -3.48 -37.02 5.78
N GLU A 41 -2.47 -37.77 5.33
CA GLU A 41 -1.19 -37.27 4.82
C GLU A 41 -1.36 -36.51 3.50
N ILE A 42 -2.37 -36.90 2.70
CA ILE A 42 -2.72 -36.27 1.41
C ILE A 42 -2.90 -34.75 1.56
N SER A 43 -3.46 -34.30 2.69
CA SER A 43 -3.81 -32.90 2.95
C SER A 43 -2.83 -32.17 3.88
N GLU A 44 -1.72 -32.80 4.26
CA GLU A 44 -0.80 -32.24 5.24
C GLU A 44 -0.20 -30.92 4.79
N GLY A 45 0.37 -30.86 3.57
CA GLY A 45 0.91 -29.60 3.04
C GLY A 45 -0.15 -28.54 2.80
N ALA A 46 -1.38 -28.91 2.44
CA ALA A 46 -2.48 -27.94 2.30
C ALA A 46 -2.90 -27.34 3.66
N ARG A 47 -2.91 -28.14 4.74
CA ARG A 47 -3.15 -27.65 6.10
C ARG A 47 -2.02 -26.74 6.58
N GLU A 48 -0.77 -27.07 6.26
CA GLU A 48 0.37 -26.22 6.57
C GLU A 48 0.36 -24.91 5.78
N PHE A 49 -0.01 -24.96 4.50
CA PHE A 49 -0.21 -23.79 3.67
C PHE A 49 -1.23 -22.82 4.29
N ILE A 50 -2.37 -23.33 4.76
CA ILE A 50 -3.37 -22.51 5.47
C ILE A 50 -2.79 -21.87 6.75
N LYS A 51 -1.91 -22.57 7.48
CA LYS A 51 -1.35 -22.05 8.74
C LYS A 51 -0.31 -20.96 8.52
N TRP A 52 0.60 -21.15 7.56
CA TRP A 52 1.77 -20.30 7.37
C TRP A 52 1.59 -19.29 6.24
N HIS A 53 1.10 -19.74 5.08
CA HIS A 53 1.10 -18.94 3.85
C HIS A 53 -0.20 -18.15 3.63
N LEU A 54 -1.32 -18.58 4.21
CA LEU A 54 -2.61 -17.88 4.06
C LEU A 54 -2.64 -16.48 4.70
N PRO A 55 -2.15 -16.24 5.94
CA PRO A 55 -2.17 -14.90 6.54
C PRO A 55 -1.44 -13.82 5.71
N PRO A 56 -0.17 -14.02 5.28
CA PRO A 56 0.51 -13.03 4.45
C PRO A 56 -0.16 -12.86 3.07
N LEU A 57 -0.71 -13.93 2.50
CA LEU A 57 -1.43 -13.89 1.22
C LEU A 57 -2.66 -12.98 1.31
N GLN A 58 -3.50 -13.15 2.34
CA GLN A 58 -4.68 -12.30 2.55
C GLN A 58 -4.29 -10.85 2.85
N TYR A 59 -3.20 -10.64 3.59
CA TYR A 59 -2.71 -9.31 3.93
C TYR A 59 -2.25 -8.52 2.70
N LYS A 60 -1.55 -9.16 1.77
CA LYS A 60 -1.11 -8.54 0.51
C LYS A 60 -2.25 -8.37 -0.49
N ASN A 61 -3.29 -9.20 -0.41
CA ASN A 61 -4.42 -9.19 -1.34
C ASN A 61 -5.76 -8.94 -0.61
N PRO A 62 -6.01 -7.73 -0.10
CA PRO A 62 -7.25 -7.42 0.63
C PRO A 62 -8.50 -7.42 -0.27
N SER A 63 -8.34 -7.25 -1.58
CA SER A 63 -9.44 -7.25 -2.56
C SER A 63 -9.91 -8.66 -2.97
N VAL A 64 -9.16 -9.70 -2.60
CA VAL A 64 -9.48 -11.09 -2.95
C VAL A 64 -10.17 -11.74 -1.76
N GLN A 65 -11.31 -12.37 -2.00
CA GLN A 65 -12.02 -13.14 -0.99
C GLN A 65 -11.42 -14.55 -0.92
N ILE A 66 -10.90 -14.93 0.24
CA ILE A 66 -10.39 -16.28 0.48
C ILE A 66 -11.35 -17.07 1.38
N VAL A 67 -11.77 -18.24 0.94
CA VAL A 67 -12.70 -19.14 1.65
C VAL A 67 -11.99 -20.47 1.92
N THR A 68 -12.05 -20.94 3.16
CA THR A 68 -11.54 -22.26 3.54
C THR A 68 -12.69 -23.22 3.80
N LEU A 69 -12.69 -24.32 3.04
CA LEU A 69 -13.65 -25.41 3.13
C LEU A 69 -12.93 -26.64 3.69
N ARG A 70 -13.62 -27.38 4.55
CA ARG A 70 -13.08 -28.57 5.21
C ARG A 70 -14.01 -29.75 5.02
N ASP A 71 -13.43 -30.90 4.70
CA ASP A 71 -14.11 -32.21 4.61
C ASP A 71 -15.28 -32.25 3.60
N ILE A 72 -15.25 -31.40 2.56
CA ILE A 72 -16.27 -31.41 1.50
C ILE A 72 -15.90 -32.36 0.37
N CYS A 73 -14.62 -32.41 0.00
CA CYS A 73 -14.13 -33.30 -1.06
C CYS A 73 -13.04 -34.22 -0.50
N PRO A 74 -12.92 -35.44 -1.05
CA PRO A 74 -11.93 -36.41 -0.58
C PRO A 74 -10.49 -36.00 -0.90
N THR A 75 -10.28 -35.17 -1.93
CA THR A 75 -8.97 -34.65 -2.34
C THR A 75 -8.83 -33.16 -2.05
N PRO A 76 -7.69 -32.70 -1.53
CA PRO A 76 -7.44 -31.27 -1.30
C PRO A 76 -7.13 -30.55 -2.61
N PHE A 77 -7.79 -29.42 -2.84
CA PHE A 77 -7.54 -28.58 -4.00
C PHE A 77 -7.76 -27.11 -3.68
N ILE A 78 -7.18 -26.25 -4.50
CA ILE A 78 -7.40 -24.80 -4.46
C ILE A 78 -8.05 -24.40 -5.77
N LYS A 79 -9.20 -23.75 -5.68
CA LYS A 79 -9.94 -23.22 -6.83
C LYS A 79 -9.88 -21.71 -6.83
N PHE A 80 -9.59 -21.12 -8.00
CA PHE A 80 -9.59 -19.69 -8.24
C PHE A 80 -10.73 -19.34 -9.18
N TYR A 81 -11.43 -18.25 -8.87
CA TYR A 81 -12.45 -17.67 -9.73
C TYR A 81 -11.97 -16.32 -10.23
N LEU A 82 -11.92 -16.17 -11.56
CA LEU A 82 -11.48 -14.96 -12.22
C LEU A 82 -12.67 -14.04 -12.50
N SER A 83 -12.38 -12.75 -12.75
CA SER A 83 -13.33 -11.73 -13.19
C SER A 83 -14.11 -12.15 -14.44
N ASP A 84 -13.48 -12.94 -15.30
CA ASP A 84 -14.01 -13.32 -16.60
C ASP A 84 -14.97 -14.53 -16.50
N GLY A 85 -15.27 -14.99 -15.28
CA GLY A 85 -16.06 -16.20 -15.02
C GLY A 85 -15.30 -17.51 -15.23
N ARG A 86 -14.01 -17.46 -15.59
CA ARG A 86 -13.16 -18.64 -15.71
C ARG A 86 -12.78 -19.18 -14.33
N GLU A 87 -12.68 -20.49 -14.23
CA GLU A 87 -12.23 -21.19 -13.04
C GLU A 87 -10.88 -21.87 -13.29
N PHE A 88 -10.02 -21.85 -12.28
CA PHE A 88 -8.73 -22.52 -12.31
C PHE A 88 -8.56 -23.38 -11.05
N ASN A 89 -8.22 -24.66 -11.22
CA ASN A 89 -8.06 -25.62 -10.12
C ASN A 89 -6.60 -26.06 -10.01
N VAL A 90 -6.08 -26.05 -8.79
CA VAL A 90 -4.76 -26.55 -8.42
C VAL A 90 -4.95 -27.74 -7.48
N ASP A 91 -4.50 -28.91 -7.91
CA ASP A 91 -4.43 -30.07 -7.02
C ASP A 91 -3.31 -29.87 -5.99
N CYS A 92 -3.61 -30.17 -4.73
CA CYS A 92 -2.68 -30.03 -3.60
C CYS A 92 -2.38 -31.37 -2.94
N SER A 93 -2.79 -32.48 -3.55
CA SER A 93 -2.62 -33.83 -3.02
C SER A 93 -1.14 -34.20 -2.93
N PHE A 94 -0.67 -34.59 -1.74
CA PHE A 94 0.73 -35.00 -1.47
C PHE A 94 1.80 -33.94 -1.76
N HIS A 95 1.42 -32.68 -1.93
CA HIS A 95 2.37 -31.58 -2.11
C HIS A 95 2.74 -30.94 -0.77
N THR A 96 3.98 -30.45 -0.65
CA THR A 96 4.43 -29.64 0.48
C THR A 96 3.88 -28.22 0.40
N ALA A 97 3.79 -27.54 1.55
CA ALA A 97 3.25 -26.17 1.61
C ALA A 97 4.03 -25.18 0.71
N ASP A 98 5.35 -25.33 0.64
CA ASP A 98 6.22 -24.47 -0.17
C ASP A 98 6.06 -24.76 -1.67
N SER A 99 5.92 -26.04 -2.06
CA SER A 99 5.62 -26.41 -3.45
C SER A 99 4.29 -25.82 -3.93
N ILE A 100 3.27 -25.84 -3.07
CA ILE A 100 1.96 -25.22 -3.35
C ILE A 100 2.12 -23.70 -3.50
N GLN A 101 2.89 -23.06 -2.60
CA GLN A 101 3.15 -21.62 -2.66
C GLN A 101 3.84 -21.23 -3.97
N ASP A 102 4.89 -21.95 -4.37
CA ASP A 102 5.66 -21.66 -5.57
C ASP A 102 4.82 -21.87 -6.85
N HIS A 103 3.98 -22.90 -6.87
CA HIS A 103 3.05 -23.14 -7.99
C HIS A 103 2.02 -22.00 -8.13
N ILE A 104 1.43 -21.55 -7.02
CA ILE A 104 0.49 -20.41 -7.03
C ILE A 104 1.21 -19.13 -7.47
N ALA A 105 2.44 -18.91 -7.01
CA ALA A 105 3.23 -17.75 -7.40
C ALA A 105 3.49 -17.72 -8.92
N LEU A 106 3.79 -18.87 -9.51
CA LEU A 106 4.04 -18.98 -10.95
C LEU A 106 2.79 -18.69 -11.79
N VAL A 107 1.62 -19.20 -11.38
CA VAL A 107 0.40 -19.11 -12.20
C VAL A 107 -0.36 -17.80 -11.98
N CYS A 108 -0.57 -17.41 -10.72
CA CYS A 108 -1.54 -16.37 -10.35
C CYS A 108 -0.90 -15.05 -9.92
N ALA A 109 0.41 -15.00 -9.65
CA ALA A 109 1.05 -13.77 -9.18
C ALA A 109 1.36 -12.79 -10.32
N LYS A 110 1.49 -11.52 -9.94
CA LYS A 110 2.12 -10.47 -10.74
C LYS A 110 3.63 -10.75 -10.88
N THR A 111 4.21 -10.37 -12.01
CA THR A 111 5.67 -10.48 -12.19
C THR A 111 6.38 -9.39 -11.39
N TYR A 112 7.62 -9.63 -11.00
CA TYR A 112 8.42 -8.66 -10.25
C TYR A 112 8.54 -7.31 -10.96
N ASP A 113 8.65 -7.30 -12.29
CA ASP A 113 8.73 -6.07 -13.08
C ASP A 113 7.43 -5.26 -13.02
N THR A 114 6.26 -5.93 -13.03
CA THR A 114 4.97 -5.23 -12.88
C THR A 114 4.83 -4.61 -11.50
N ILE A 115 5.23 -5.32 -10.45
CA ILE A 115 5.20 -4.82 -9.07
C ILE A 115 6.10 -3.58 -8.94
N LYS A 116 7.32 -3.62 -9.47
CA LYS A 116 8.24 -2.47 -9.47
C LYS A 116 7.68 -1.26 -10.19
N ARG A 117 7.03 -1.46 -11.33
CA ARG A 117 6.41 -0.35 -12.09
C ARG A 117 5.28 0.29 -11.28
N GLU A 118 4.41 -0.51 -10.67
CA GLU A 118 3.33 -0.05 -9.80
C GLU A 118 3.88 0.71 -8.57
N GLU A 119 4.97 0.23 -7.96
CA GLU A 119 5.64 0.93 -6.86
C GLU A 119 6.18 2.30 -7.28
N VAL A 120 6.85 2.38 -8.43
CA VAL A 120 7.38 3.64 -8.97
C VAL A 120 6.23 4.60 -9.32
N GLU A 121 5.14 4.10 -9.89
CA GLU A 121 3.95 4.91 -10.19
C GLU A 121 3.29 5.44 -8.92
N ASN A 122 3.16 4.62 -7.88
CA ASN A 122 2.61 5.03 -6.59
C ASN A 122 3.50 6.05 -5.87
N GLN A 123 4.83 5.94 -6.02
CA GLN A 123 5.79 6.91 -5.44
C GLN A 123 5.70 8.30 -6.10
N LYS A 124 5.32 8.38 -7.38
CA LYS A 124 5.25 9.64 -8.14
C LYS A 124 4.22 10.65 -7.61
N ILE A 125 3.34 10.26 -6.67
CA ILE A 125 2.31 11.15 -6.11
C ILE A 125 2.94 12.24 -5.21
N VAL A 126 4.13 12.03 -4.66
CA VAL A 126 4.79 13.05 -3.83
C VAL A 126 5.73 13.91 -4.68
N ASN A 127 5.18 14.95 -5.31
CA ASN A 127 5.99 15.95 -5.99
C ASN A 127 6.82 16.75 -4.97
N PRO A 128 8.17 16.73 -5.03
CA PRO A 128 9.03 17.45 -4.08
C PRO A 128 8.89 18.99 -4.17
N ALA A 129 8.27 19.51 -5.23
CA ALA A 129 7.96 20.93 -5.36
C ALA A 129 6.69 21.35 -4.58
N ASN A 130 5.90 20.40 -4.09
CA ASN A 130 4.71 20.74 -3.31
C ASN A 130 5.08 21.23 -1.91
N PHE A 131 4.31 22.18 -1.39
CA PHE A 131 4.44 22.73 -0.05
C PHE A 131 3.24 22.36 0.82
N GLY A 132 3.46 22.18 2.13
CA GLY A 132 2.43 21.92 3.13
C GLY A 132 2.85 20.90 4.17
N SER A 133 1.99 20.62 5.16
CA SER A 133 2.34 19.78 6.32
C SER A 133 2.66 18.32 6.00
N LYS A 134 2.23 17.82 4.84
CA LYS A 134 2.52 16.45 4.37
C LYS A 134 3.76 16.38 3.46
N TYR A 135 4.35 17.52 3.15
CA TYR A 135 5.48 17.65 2.23
C TYR A 135 6.75 18.03 3.00
N PRO A 136 7.95 17.88 2.42
CA PRO A 136 9.19 18.18 3.11
C PRO A 136 9.31 19.63 3.58
N ARG A 137 8.61 20.54 2.90
CA ARG A 137 8.58 21.98 3.22
C ARG A 137 7.15 22.43 3.46
N GLN A 138 6.92 23.19 4.52
CA GLN A 138 5.58 23.68 4.82
C GLN A 138 5.31 25.01 4.11
N CYS A 139 6.29 25.91 4.07
CA CYS A 139 6.19 27.21 3.44
C CYS A 139 7.43 27.51 2.59
N ILE A 140 7.27 28.36 1.57
CA ILE A 140 8.37 28.76 0.69
C ILE A 140 9.45 29.57 1.41
N CYS A 141 9.14 30.18 2.56
CA CYS A 141 10.12 30.92 3.37
C CYS A 141 11.26 30.06 3.91
N GLU A 142 11.11 28.73 3.91
CA GLU A 142 12.19 27.77 4.26
C GLU A 142 13.24 27.63 3.13
N VAL A 143 12.93 28.13 1.93
CA VAL A 143 13.84 28.08 0.79
C VAL A 143 14.77 29.29 0.83
N TYR A 144 16.07 29.04 0.84
CA TYR A 144 17.08 30.10 0.79
C TYR A 144 16.90 31.01 -0.43
N GLY A 145 17.04 32.32 -0.19
CA GLY A 145 16.83 33.36 -1.21
C GLY A 145 15.38 33.86 -1.30
N GLN A 146 14.44 33.25 -0.59
CA GLN A 146 13.05 33.73 -0.49
C GLN A 146 12.85 34.66 0.70
N VAL A 147 11.72 35.37 0.70
CA VAL A 147 11.37 36.27 1.80
C VAL A 147 11.11 35.45 3.08
N PRO A 148 11.74 35.80 4.21
CA PRO A 148 11.55 35.09 5.47
C PRO A 148 10.11 35.26 5.99
N CYS A 149 9.67 34.31 6.82
CA CYS A 149 8.35 34.41 7.43
C CYS A 149 8.28 35.66 8.34
N SER A 150 7.21 36.43 8.22
CA SER A 150 7.00 37.65 9.02
C SER A 150 6.97 37.40 10.53
N SER A 151 6.66 36.17 10.95
CA SER A 151 6.73 35.76 12.36
C SER A 151 8.16 35.65 12.89
N GLN A 152 9.16 35.47 12.02
CA GLN A 152 10.55 35.20 12.41
C GLN A 152 11.45 36.41 12.17
N GLN A 153 11.35 37.01 10.99
CA GLN A 153 11.99 38.29 10.68
C GLN A 153 10.88 39.27 10.34
N GLY A 154 10.72 40.29 11.18
CA GLY A 154 9.71 41.32 10.99
C GLY A 154 9.77 41.92 9.58
N LYS A 155 8.60 42.32 9.11
CA LYS A 155 8.37 42.94 7.81
C LYS A 155 9.20 44.24 7.64
N SER A 156 10.01 44.38 6.59
CA SER A 156 10.81 45.59 6.28
C SER A 156 9.94 46.77 5.81
N LYS A 157 9.78 47.84 6.59
CA LYS A 157 8.94 49.00 6.18
C LYS A 157 9.34 49.56 4.79
N PRO A 158 8.40 49.99 3.92
CA PRO A 158 6.94 50.01 4.08
C PRO A 158 6.25 48.82 3.40
N TRP A 159 5.18 48.32 4.03
CA TRP A 159 4.27 47.31 3.47
C TRP A 159 2.92 47.97 3.20
N GLU A 160 2.08 47.41 2.32
CA GLU A 160 0.73 47.94 2.05
C GLU A 160 -0.04 48.22 3.37
N GLY A 161 -0.50 49.46 3.54
CA GLY A 161 -1.13 49.97 4.77
C GLY A 161 -0.17 50.62 5.78
N GLN A 162 1.14 50.58 5.53
CA GLN A 162 2.19 51.24 6.30
C GLN A 162 3.15 52.06 5.42
N GLU A 163 2.68 52.41 4.21
CA GLU A 163 3.39 53.33 3.31
C GLU A 163 3.59 54.68 4.00
N PRO A 164 4.78 55.32 3.88
CA PRO A 164 4.89 56.70 4.28
C PRO A 164 3.84 57.49 3.50
N ASN A 165 2.95 58.18 4.22
CA ASN A 165 2.13 59.23 3.62
C ASN A 165 3.11 60.24 3.06
N LEU A 166 3.47 60.10 1.79
CA LEU A 166 4.25 61.10 1.08
C LEU A 166 3.39 62.36 1.11
N PRO A 167 3.92 63.51 1.56
CA PRO A 167 3.18 64.75 1.48
C PRO A 167 2.73 64.92 0.03
N PRO A 168 1.48 65.36 -0.22
CA PRO A 168 1.03 65.64 -1.57
C PRO A 168 2.05 66.57 -2.23
N MET A 169 2.45 66.23 -3.45
CA MET A 169 3.31 67.10 -4.25
C MET A 169 2.69 68.50 -4.26
N PRO A 170 3.46 69.56 -4.00
CA PRO A 170 2.91 70.92 -4.07
C PRO A 170 2.30 71.10 -5.45
N GLU A 171 1.02 71.48 -5.49
CA GLU A 171 0.34 71.83 -6.73
C GLU A 171 1.18 72.89 -7.42
N GLU A 172 1.60 72.62 -8.66
CA GLU A 172 2.23 73.62 -9.50
C GLU A 172 1.20 74.74 -9.67
N VAL A 173 1.42 75.85 -8.97
CA VAL A 173 0.62 77.06 -9.13
C VAL A 173 0.83 77.49 -10.58
N GLU A 174 -0.14 77.17 -11.44
CA GLU A 174 -0.20 77.69 -12.80
C GLU A 174 -0.13 79.20 -12.70
N LYS A 175 1.02 79.76 -13.12
CA LYS A 175 1.20 81.20 -13.17
C LYS A 175 0.22 81.75 -14.22
N PRO A 176 -0.73 82.62 -13.85
CA PRO A 176 -1.57 83.27 -14.84
C PRO A 176 -0.69 84.14 -15.74
N THR A 177 -0.75 83.86 -17.04
CA THR A 177 -0.17 84.65 -18.15
C THR A 177 -0.72 86.06 -18.21
#